data_AF-A0A3L8Q4M8-F1
#
_entry.id   AF-A0A3L8Q4M8-F1
#
_cell.length_a   1.000
_cell.length_b   1.000
_cell.length_c   1.000
_cell.angle_alpha   90.00
_cell.angle_beta   90.00
_cell.angle_gamma   90.00
#
_symmetry.space_group_name_H-M   'P 1'
#
loop_
_entity.id
_entity.type
_entity.pdbx_description
1 polymer ?
#
loop_
_entity_poly.entity_id
_entity_poly.type
_entity_poly.pdbx_seq_one_letter_code
_entity_poly.pdbx_strand_id
1 'polypeptide(L)' 'MNNVTFGSARGGYYETVAGGAGAGPGWAGRSGVHTHMTNTRITDPEILELRYPVLLRRFELRAGSGGAGRHRGG' A
#
# COMPACT_ATOMS: atom_id res chain seq x y z
N MET A 1 -7.33 -2.96 -5.61
CA MET A 1 -7.51 -1.69 -4.89
C MET A 1 -7.30 -1.98 -3.41
N ASN A 2 -6.31 -1.34 -2.77
CA ASN A 2 -6.00 -1.56 -1.36
C ASN A 2 -6.02 -0.21 -0.67
N ASN A 3 -6.86 -0.04 0.33
CA ASN A 3 -7.11 1.24 0.96
C ASN A 3 -7.10 1.06 2.48
N VAL A 4 -6.69 2.09 3.21
CA VAL A 4 -6.78 2.16 4.66
C VAL A 4 -7.65 3.35 5.06
N THR A 5 -8.52 3.11 6.04
CA THR A 5 -9.38 4.14 6.62
C THR A 5 -9.30 4.03 8.13
N PHE A 6 -9.16 5.16 8.82
CA PHE A 6 -9.31 5.24 10.27
C PHE A 6 -9.88 6.61 10.65
N GLY A 7 -10.52 6.72 11.82
CA GLY A 7 -11.13 7.97 12.23
C GLY A 7 -11.96 7.87 13.50
N SER A 8 -12.56 8.99 13.87
CA SER A 8 -13.48 9.15 15.01
C SER A 8 -14.62 10.09 14.62
N ALA A 9 -15.51 10.40 15.57
CA ALA A 9 -16.55 11.42 15.38
C ALA A 9 -16.00 12.82 15.02
N ARG A 10 -14.72 13.09 15.27
CA ARG A 10 -14.08 14.39 15.00
C ARG A 10 -13.37 14.48 13.64
N GLY A 11 -13.34 13.40 12.87
CA GLY A 11 -12.69 13.36 11.56
C GLY A 11 -12.17 11.99 11.16
N GLY A 12 -11.78 11.84 9.90
CA GLY A 12 -11.27 10.59 9.34
C GLY A 12 -10.13 10.80 8.36
N TYR A 13 -9.37 9.72 8.17
CA TYR A 13 -8.32 9.56 7.18
C TYR A 13 -8.72 8.43 6.23
N TYR A 14 -8.49 8.65 4.95
CA TYR A 14 -8.62 7.65 3.91
C TYR A 14 -7.40 7.74 3.01
N GLU A 15 -6.79 6.61 2.72
CA GLU A 15 -5.65 6.55 1.83
C GLU A 15 -5.65 5.30 0.97
N THR A 16 -5.24 5.48 -0.27
CA THR A 16 -4.88 4.39 -1.17
C THR A 16 -3.47 3.93 -0.85
N VAL A 17 -3.29 2.65 -0.55
CA VAL A 17 -1.99 2.07 -0.23
C VAL A 17 -1.52 1.16 -1.37
N ALA A 18 -0.23 1.25 -1.66
CA ALA A 18 0.41 0.37 -2.63
C ALA A 18 0.37 -1.10 -2.17
N GLY A 19 0.38 -2.01 -3.13
CA GLY A 19 0.37 -3.46 -2.90
C GLY A 19 1.28 -4.20 -3.86
N GLY A 20 0.99 -5.49 -4.08
CA GLY A 20 1.65 -6.30 -5.10
C GLY A 20 0.90 -6.26 -6.43
N ALA A 21 1.63 -6.21 -7.53
CA ALA A 21 1.09 -6.51 -8.86
C ALA A 21 1.14 -8.02 -9.13
N GLY A 22 0.24 -8.50 -9.98
CA GLY A 22 0.25 -9.89 -10.44
C GLY A 22 1.50 -10.23 -11.26
N ALA A 23 1.95 -11.48 -11.16
CA ALA A 23 2.97 -12.02 -12.04
C ALA A 23 2.38 -12.34 -13.43
N GLY A 24 3.22 -12.38 -14.46
CA GLY A 24 2.81 -12.72 -15.82
C GLY A 24 3.48 -14.01 -16.34
N PRO A 25 3.25 -14.36 -17.62
CA PRO A 25 3.78 -15.58 -18.22
C PRO A 25 5.31 -15.72 -18.21
N GLY A 26 6.04 -14.61 -18.06
CA GLY A 26 7.51 -14.58 -18.05
C GLY A 26 8.14 -13.60 -17.06
N TRP A 27 7.37 -13.02 -16.14
CA TRP A 27 7.89 -12.01 -15.20
C TRP A 27 7.24 -12.10 -13.82
N ALA A 28 8.02 -11.76 -12.79
CA ALA A 28 7.52 -11.63 -11.42
C ALA A 28 6.67 -10.35 -11.27
N GLY A 29 5.69 -10.41 -10.37
CA GLY A 29 4.91 -9.26 -9.97
C GLY A 29 5.76 -8.24 -9.21
N ARG A 30 5.41 -6.95 -9.35
CA ARG A 30 6.12 -5.85 -8.67
C ARG A 30 5.50 -5.59 -7.29
N SER A 31 6.31 -5.54 -6.24
CA SER A 31 5.89 -5.11 -4.90
C SER A 31 5.85 -3.59 -4.78
N GLY A 32 4.98 -3.06 -3.91
CA GLY A 32 4.95 -1.64 -3.56
C GLY A 32 4.43 -0.73 -4.68
N VAL A 33 3.50 -1.21 -5.50
CA VAL A 33 2.89 -0.43 -6.59
C VAL A 33 1.37 -0.35 -6.47
N HIS A 34 0.80 0.74 -6.98
CA HIS A 34 -0.64 0.84 -7.14
C HIS A 34 -1.08 0.09 -8.39
N THR A 35 -1.81 -1.01 -8.19
CA THR A 35 -2.37 -1.82 -9.27
C THR A 35 -3.88 -1.54 -9.38
N HIS A 36 -4.35 -1.26 -10.60
CA HIS A 36 -5.74 -0.87 -10.90
C HIS A 36 -6.20 0.47 -10.31
N MET A 37 -5.26 1.27 -9.84
CA MET A 37 -5.48 2.60 -9.29
C MET A 37 -4.31 3.46 -9.73
N THR A 38 -4.35 3.87 -10.99
CA THR A 38 -3.24 4.56 -11.63
C THR A 38 -3.20 6.03 -11.19
N ASN A 39 -2.00 6.62 -11.20
CA ASN A 39 -1.75 8.02 -10.86
C ASN A 39 -2.00 8.42 -9.38
N THR A 40 -1.92 7.47 -8.44
CA THR A 40 -1.94 7.75 -6.99
C THR A 40 -0.58 7.48 -6.36
N ARG A 41 -0.27 8.23 -5.29
CA ARG A 41 0.92 8.04 -4.44
C ARG A 41 0.44 8.04 -2.99
N ILE A 42 1.11 7.23 -2.16
CA ILE A 42 0.96 7.31 -0.70
C ILE A 42 1.43 8.69 -0.22
N THR A 43 0.73 9.24 0.74
CA THR A 43 1.09 10.43 1.52
C THR A 43 2.39 10.17 2.24
N ASP A 44 3.33 11.12 2.20
CA ASP A 44 4.57 10.94 2.94
C ASP A 44 4.29 10.75 4.45
N PRO A 45 4.92 9.77 5.12
CA PRO A 45 4.71 9.48 6.54
C PRO A 45 4.73 10.71 7.46
N GLU A 46 5.65 11.65 7.20
CA GLU A 46 5.78 12.88 7.99
C GLU A 46 4.53 13.76 7.90
N ILE A 47 3.90 13.82 6.72
CA ILE A 47 2.67 14.59 6.51
C ILE A 47 1.48 13.92 7.19
N LEU A 48 1.43 12.59 7.22
CA LEU A 48 0.43 11.83 7.96
C LEU A 48 0.48 12.17 9.46
N GLU A 49 1.66 12.07 10.06
CA GLU A 49 1.86 12.35 11.50
C GLU A 49 1.65 13.84 11.83
N LEU A 50 1.97 14.74 10.90
CA LEU A 50 1.74 16.19 11.09
C LEU A 50 0.24 16.53 11.10
N ARG A 51 -0.55 15.90 10.23
CA ARG A 51 -1.96 16.27 10.01
C ARG A 51 -2.94 15.52 10.90
N TYR A 52 -2.58 14.34 11.38
CA TYR A 52 -3.46 13.47 12.14
C TYR A 52 -2.82 13.06 13.47
N PRO A 53 -3.62 12.90 14.54
CA PRO A 53 -3.11 12.51 15.86
C PRO A 53 -2.78 11.00 15.91
N VAL A 54 -1.91 10.56 15.02
CA VAL A 54 -1.45 9.17 14.86
C VAL A 54 0.06 9.13 14.75
N LEU A 55 0.65 7.99 15.10
CA LEU A 55 2.09 7.74 14.97
C LEU A 55 2.30 6.50 14.09
N LEU A 56 3.04 6.65 12.99
CA LEU A 56 3.33 5.56 12.07
C LEU A 56 4.46 4.70 12.65
N ARG A 57 4.12 3.48 13.06
CA ARG A 57 5.10 2.57 13.65
C ARG A 57 6.00 1.88 12.63
N ARG A 58 5.47 1.56 11.45
CA ARG A 58 6.16 0.80 10.41
C ARG A 58 5.67 1.24 9.03
N PHE A 59 6.61 1.49 8.13
CA PHE A 59 6.35 1.75 6.71
C PHE A 59 7.30 0.90 5.87
N GLU A 60 6.80 -0.25 5.43
CA GLU A 60 7.63 -1.28 4.80
C GLU A 60 6.82 -2.17 3.86
N LEU A 61 7.52 -2.86 2.95
CA LEU A 61 6.94 -3.96 2.19
C LEU A 61 6.81 -5.19 3.10
N ARG A 62 5.66 -5.88 3.02
CA ARG A 62 5.45 -7.12 3.76
C ARG A 62 6.26 -8.26 3.14
N ALA A 63 7.29 -8.72 3.83
CA ALA A 63 8.10 -9.85 3.35
C ALA A 63 7.26 -11.13 3.18
N GLY A 64 7.50 -11.85 2.08
CA GLY A 64 6.86 -13.14 1.81
C GLY A 64 5.35 -13.08 1.50
N SER A 65 4.77 -11.89 1.29
CA SER A 65 3.33 -11.77 1.01
C SER A 65 2.92 -12.10 -0.42
N GLY A 66 3.87 -12.08 -1.36
CA GLY A 66 3.60 -12.32 -2.78
C GLY A 66 3.14 -13.74 -3.04
N GLY A 67 2.08 -13.87 -3.85
CA GLY A 67 1.48 -15.15 -4.22
C GLY A 67 2.48 -16.12 -4.85
N ALA A 68 2.37 -17.40 -4.50
CA ALA A 68 3.23 -18.46 -5.02
C ALA A 68 2.84 -18.83 -6.47
N GLY A 69 3.85 -19.18 -7.29
CA GLY A 69 3.68 -19.58 -8.68
C GLY A 69 5.03 -19.68 -9.39
N ARG A 70 5.02 -20.10 -10.66
CA ARG A 70 6.24 -20.14 -11.50
C ARG A 70 6.98 -18.80 -11.51
N HIS A 71 6.21 -17.72 -11.57
CA HIS A 71 6.67 -16.37 -11.28
C HIS A 71 5.91 -15.88 -10.04
N ARG A 72 6.64 -15.37 -9.04
CA ARG A 72 6.02 -14.90 -7.78
C ARG A 72 5.25 -13.60 -8.02
N GLY A 73 4.12 -13.45 -7.34
CA GLY A 73 3.43 -12.17 -7.24
C GLY A 73 4.25 -11.15 -6.44
N GLY A 74 3.92 -9.86 -6.62
CA GLY A 74 4.48 -8.76 -5.84
C GLY A 74 4.02 -8.75 -4.39
#